data_AF-A0A919FID2-F1
#
_entry.id   AF-A0A919FID2-F1
#
_cell.length_a   1.000
_cell.length_b   1.000
_cell.length_c   1.000
_cell.angle_alpha   90.00
_cell.angle_beta   90.00
_cell.angle_gamma   90.00
#
_symmetry.space_group_name_H-M   'P 1'
#
loop_
_entity.id
_entity.type
_entity.pdbx_description
1 polymer ?
#
loop_
_entity_poly.entity_id
_entity_poly.type
_entity_poly.pdbx_seq_one_letter_code
_entity_poly.pdbx_strand_id
1 'polypeptide(L)' 'MIEYAPGTSAPPPERTTYRVTYLVAGTAGVRSADVTVLPGHSQESDIPGIIAARLTGRPADRRLITLLRLRPL' A
#
# COMPACT_ATOMS: atom_id res chain seq x y z
N MET A 1 20.70 -3.13 -40.90
CA MET A 1 19.49 -2.49 -40.37
C MET A 1 19.06 -3.36 -39.19
N ILE A 2 19.47 -2.99 -37.98
CA ILE A 2 19.29 -3.82 -36.78
C ILE A 2 17.91 -3.51 -36.21
N GLU A 3 17.05 -4.51 -36.12
CA GLU A 3 15.74 -4.43 -35.50
C GLU A 3 15.90 -4.15 -34.00
N TYR A 4 15.47 -2.96 -33.56
CA TYR A 4 15.26 -2.68 -32.15
C TYR A 4 13.80 -3.00 -31.84
N ALA A 5 13.56 -4.09 -31.11
CA ALA A 5 12.34 -4.24 -30.33
C ALA A 5 12.64 -3.71 -28.90
N PRO A 6 12.36 -2.44 -28.57
CA PRO A 6 12.40 -2.03 -27.18
C PRO A 6 11.14 -2.59 -26.51
N GLY A 7 11.37 -3.43 -25.50
CA GLY A 7 10.36 -4.19 -24.79
C GLY A 7 9.14 -3.37 -24.40
N THR A 8 8.00 -4.04 -24.45
CA THR A 8 6.71 -3.57 -23.97
C THR A 8 6.87 -3.08 -22.53
N SER A 9 7.14 -1.79 -22.35
CA SER A 9 6.98 -1.13 -21.06
C SER A 9 5.48 -1.09 -20.85
N ALA A 10 4.94 -2.11 -20.18
CA ALA A 10 3.55 -2.10 -19.76
C ALA A 10 3.32 -0.74 -19.07
N PRO A 11 2.27 0.01 -19.42
CA PRO A 11 1.99 1.27 -18.75
C PRO A 11 2.05 1.01 -17.24
N PRO A 12 2.69 1.91 -16.45
CA PRO A 12 2.78 1.71 -15.02
C PRO A 12 1.37 1.38 -14.52
N PRO A 13 1.19 0.30 -13.76
CA PRO A 13 -0.13 -0.18 -13.40
C PRO A 13 -0.92 1.00 -12.84
N GLU A 14 -2.07 1.28 -13.43
CA GLU A 14 -2.85 2.47 -13.09
C GLU A 14 -3.18 2.49 -11.58
N ARG A 15 -3.22 1.30 -10.96
CA ARG A 15 -3.40 1.07 -9.53
C ARG A 15 -2.69 -0.23 -9.14
N THR A 16 -2.03 -0.26 -7.97
CA THR A 16 -1.49 -1.50 -7.38
C THR A 16 -2.22 -1.78 -6.08
N THR A 17 -2.81 -2.96 -5.94
CA THR A 17 -3.42 -3.39 -4.68
C THR A 17 -2.42 -4.19 -3.87
N TYR A 18 -2.22 -3.78 -2.62
CA TYR A 18 -1.40 -4.48 -1.66
C TYR A 18 -2.28 -5.12 -0.60
N ARG A 19 -2.05 -6.40 -0.33
CA ARG A 19 -2.49 -7.02 0.91
C ARG A 19 -1.50 -6.70 2.01
N VAL A 20 -1.99 -5.97 3.00
CA VAL A 20 -1.19 -5.42 4.09
C VAL A 20 -1.52 -6.16 5.36
N THR A 21 -0.50 -6.64 6.07
CA THR A 21 -0.64 -7.23 7.41
C THR A 21 -0.02 -6.26 8.42
N TYR A 22 -0.77 -5.91 9.46
CA TYR A 22 -0.41 -4.83 10.38
C TYR A 22 -0.88 -5.11 11.81
N LEU A 23 -0.26 -4.42 12.76
CA LEU A 23 -0.68 -4.30 14.16
C LEU A 23 -1.20 -2.89 14.42
N VAL A 24 -2.11 -2.78 15.37
CA VAL A 24 -2.60 -1.49 15.88
C VAL A 24 -2.17 -1.37 17.33
N ALA A 25 -1.45 -0.31 17.68
CA ALA A 25 -1.03 -0.04 19.05
C ALA A 25 -2.25 0.00 19.99
N GLY A 26 -2.14 -0.67 21.14
CA GLY A 26 -3.24 -0.80 22.10
C GLY A 26 -4.30 -1.85 21.72
N THR A 27 -4.17 -2.53 20.58
CA THR A 27 -5.04 -3.66 20.19
C THR A 27 -4.25 -4.96 20.20
N ALA A 28 -4.82 -6.01 20.78
CA ALA A 28 -4.26 -7.35 20.68
C ALA A 28 -4.58 -7.97 19.31
N GLY A 29 -3.56 -8.48 18.63
CA GLY A 29 -3.71 -9.32 17.44
C GLY A 29 -3.27 -8.68 16.12
N VAL A 30 -2.87 -9.54 15.19
CA VAL A 30 -2.47 -9.21 13.82
C VAL A 30 -3.71 -9.06 12.95
N ARG A 31 -3.76 -8.00 12.14
CA ARG A 31 -4.84 -7.73 11.19
C ARG A 31 -4.31 -7.70 9.77
N SER A 32 -5.21 -7.89 8.82
CA SER A 32 -4.90 -7.73 7.40
C SER A 32 -5.96 -6.92 6.68
N ALA A 33 -5.56 -6.09 5.71
CA ALA A 33 -6.46 -5.32 4.87
C ALA A 33 -5.86 -5.12 3.47
N ASP A 34 -6.73 -4.94 2.49
CA ASP A 34 -6.31 -4.63 1.12
C ASP A 34 -6.30 -3.11 0.91
N VAL A 35 -5.17 -2.61 0.43
CA VAL A 35 -4.92 -1.18 0.21
C VAL A 35 -4.48 -1.00 -1.23
N THR A 36 -5.30 -0.28 -1.99
CA THR A 36 -4.97 0.11 -3.36
C THR A 36 -4.22 1.44 -3.32
N VAL A 37 -3.01 1.44 -3.85
CA VAL A 37 -2.23 2.66 -4.09
C VAL A 37 -2.28 3.02 -5.56
N LEU A 38 -2.40 4.31 -5.84
CA LEU A 38 -2.39 4.86 -7.19
C LEU A 38 -1.07 5.60 -7.37
N PRO A 39 -0.20 5.17 -8.29
CA PRO A 39 1.04 5.89 -8.58
C PRO A 39 0.75 7.37 -8.90
N GLY A 40 1.46 8.29 -8.24
CA GLY A 40 1.26 9.74 -8.38
C GLY A 40 0.22 10.36 -7.42
N HIS A 41 -0.60 9.54 -6.75
CA HIS A 41 -1.53 10.01 -5.71
C HIS A 41 -1.20 9.45 -4.32
N SER A 42 -0.72 8.20 -4.25
CA SER A 42 -0.34 7.55 -3.00
C SER A 42 0.82 6.59 -3.22
N GLN A 43 1.71 6.51 -2.23
CA GLN A 43 2.85 5.59 -2.24
C GLN A 43 2.69 4.52 -1.17
N GLU A 44 3.50 3.47 -1.22
CA GLU A 44 3.52 2.40 -0.21
C GLU A 44 3.76 2.95 1.21
N SER A 45 4.56 4.01 1.33
CA SER A 45 4.81 4.71 2.61
C SER A 45 3.56 5.39 3.20
N ASP A 46 2.53 5.62 2.39
CA ASP A 46 1.26 6.25 2.83
C ASP A 46 0.26 5.22 3.38
N ILE A 47 0.49 3.94 3.13
CA ILE A 47 -0.36 2.82 3.56
C ILE A 47 -0.70 2.85 5.06
N PRO A 48 0.24 3.11 6.00
CA PRO A 48 -0.09 3.23 7.41
C PRO A 48 -1.11 4.34 7.70
N GLY A 49 -1.03 5.47 6.99
CA GLY A 49 -1.97 6.58 7.10
C GLY A 49 -3.34 6.26 6.53
N ILE A 50 -3.38 5.54 5.40
CA ILE A 50 -4.63 5.04 4.81
C ILE A 50 -5.33 4.07 5.78
N ILE A 51 -4.58 3.14 6.38
CA ILE A 51 -5.10 2.19 7.38
C ILE A 51 -5.60 2.94 8.61
N ALA A 52 -4.81 3.88 9.15
CA ALA A 52 -5.21 4.69 10.29
C ALA A 52 -6.49 5.48 10.01
N ALA A 53 -6.58 6.17 8.86
CA ALA A 53 -7.77 6.90 8.46
C ALA A 53 -9.01 6.00 8.36
N ARG A 54 -8.88 4.77 7.87
CA ARG A 54 -9.99 3.80 7.82
C ARG A 54 -10.43 3.31 9.20
N LEU A 55 -9.50 3.18 10.16
CA LEU A 55 -9.77 2.65 11.49
C LEU A 55 -10.25 3.71 12.47
N THR A 56 -9.62 4.88 12.50
CA THR A 56 -9.85 5.93 13.50
C THR A 56 -10.47 7.20 12.90
N GLY A 57 -10.62 7.25 11.57
CA GLY A 57 -11.03 8.48 10.86
C GLY A 57 -9.91 9.52 10.76
N ARG A 58 -8.71 9.24 11.26
CA ARG A 58 -7.60 10.22 11.31
C ARG A 58 -6.31 9.62 10.73
N PRO A 59 -5.80 10.14 9.60
CA PRO A 59 -4.53 9.67 9.01
C PRO A 59 -3.31 9.99 9.88
N ALA A 60 -3.41 10.99 10.75
CA ALA A 60 -2.33 11.35 11.69
C ALA A 60 -1.99 10.23 12.68
N ASP A 61 -2.92 9.32 12.93
CA ASP A 61 -2.73 8.15 13.79
C ASP A 61 -1.91 7.04 13.13
N ARG A 62 -1.30 7.29 11.97
CA ARG A 62 -0.40 6.35 11.27
C ARG A 62 0.70 5.76 12.17
N ARG A 63 1.10 6.48 13.21
CA ARG A 63 2.09 6.03 14.22
C ARG A 63 1.60 4.85 15.05
N LEU A 64 0.29 4.63 15.14
CA LEU A 64 -0.31 3.49 15.82
C LEU A 64 -0.29 2.23 14.94
N ILE A 65 -0.02 2.36 13.65
CA ILE A 65 -0.06 1.25 12.70
C ILE A 65 1.37 0.75 12.46
N THR A 66 1.65 -0.47 12.88
CA THR A 66 2.91 -1.15 12.58
C THR A 66 2.70 -2.11 11.44
N LEU A 67 3.32 -1.83 10.29
CA LEU A 67 3.31 -2.76 9.15
C LEU A 67 4.20 -3.96 9.44
N LEU A 68 3.66 -5.16 9.27
CA LEU A 68 4.39 -6.41 9.41
C LEU A 68 4.73 -7.02 8.05
N ARG A 69 3.81 -6.92 7.09
CA ARG A 69 3.99 -7.47 5.75
C ARG A 69 3.23 -6.67 4.72
N LEU A 70 3.86 -6.46 3.58
CA LEU A 70 3.25 -5.92 2.38
C LEU A 70 3.38 -6.95 1.26
N ARG A 71 2.29 -7.27 0.56
CA ARG A 71 2.31 -8.16 -0.59
C ARG A 71 1.45 -7.59 -1.72
N PRO A 72 1.99 -7.33 -2.92
CA PRO A 72 1.16 -6.97 -4.07
C PRO A 72 0.25 -8.15 -4.45
N LEU A 73 -0.99 -7.84 -4.79
CA LEU A 73 -2.00 -8.78 -5.31
C LEU A 73 -2.05 -8.73 -6.83
#